data_AF-X1VBV6-F1
#
_entry.id   AF-X1VBV6-F1
#
_cell.length_a   1.000
_cell.length_b   1.000
_cell.length_c   1.000
_cell.angle_alpha   90.00
_cell.angle_beta   90.00
_cell.angle_gamma   90.00
#
_symmetry.space_group_name_H-M   'P 1'
#
loop_
_entity.id
_entity.type
_entity.pdbx_description
1 polymer ?
#
loop_
_entity_poly.entity_id
_entity_poly.type
_entity_poly.pdbx_seq_one_letter_code
_entity_poly.pdbx_strand_id
1 'polypeptide(L)' 'MAKTLAEINEKIKKGKAVVVTAEEIIDLVDEKGVKKAAQEVDVVTSATFGPMCSSGIYLNIGHSKPKIKLGGRQGLSQ' A
#
# COMPACT_ATOMS: atom_id res chain seq x y z
N MET A 1 -1.41 -9.40 21.56
CA MET A 1 -0.76 -8.08 21.61
C MET A 1 -0.54 -7.61 20.19
N ALA A 2 -0.74 -6.32 19.91
CA ALA A 2 -0.40 -5.74 18.62
C ALA A 2 1.11 -5.50 18.57
N LYS A 3 1.72 -5.71 17.39
CA LYS A 3 3.13 -5.41 17.13
C LYS A 3 3.34 -3.89 17.22
N THR A 4 4.44 -3.45 17.81
CA THR A 4 4.78 -2.01 17.82
C THR A 4 5.50 -1.60 16.53
N LEU A 5 5.40 -0.32 16.17
CA LEU A 5 6.13 0.22 15.02
C LEU A 5 7.65 0.10 15.19
N ALA A 6 8.17 0.22 16.41
CA ALA A 6 9.59 0.06 16.69
C ALA A 6 10.08 -1.35 16.34
N GLU A 7 9.33 -2.37 16.74
CA GLU A 7 9.64 -3.77 16.42
C GLU A 7 9.57 -4.04 14.91
N ILE A 8 8.53 -3.54 14.23
CA ILE A 8 8.37 -3.69 12.78
C ILE A 8 9.53 -3.03 12.03
N ASN A 9 9.91 -1.81 12.41
CA ASN A 9 11.03 -1.09 11.78
C ASN A 9 12.37 -1.82 11.95
N GLU A 10 12.61 -2.42 13.12
CA GLU A 10 13.81 -3.23 13.35
C GLU A 10 13.82 -4.50 12.48
N LYS A 11 12.67 -5.15 12.27
CA LYS A 11 12.56 -6.28 11.34
C LYS A 11 12.82 -5.87 9.90
N ILE A 12 12.30 -4.71 9.47
CA ILE A 12 12.52 -4.17 8.12
C ILE A 12 14.01 -3.92 7.89
N LYS A 13 14.70 -3.22 8.81
CA LYS A 13 16.15 -2.97 8.72
C LYS A 13 16.97 -4.26 8.65
N LYS A 14 16.52 -5.31 9.32
CA LYS A 14 17.19 -6.63 9.34
C LYS A 14 16.82 -7.52 8.15
N GLY A 15 15.94 -7.07 7.26
CA GLY A 15 15.44 -7.88 6.13
C GLY A 15 14.61 -9.10 6.56
N LYS A 16 14.00 -9.05 7.75
CA LYS A 16 13.24 -10.17 8.36
C LYS A 16 11.73 -9.90 8.45
N ALA A 17 11.27 -8.75 7.96
CA ALA A 17 9.85 -8.42 7.97
C ALA A 17 9.10 -9.27 6.96
N VAL A 18 7.96 -9.85 7.38
CA VAL A 18 7.03 -10.52 6.47
C VAL A 18 6.14 -9.45 5.84
N VAL A 19 6.32 -9.22 4.54
CA VAL A 19 5.58 -8.21 3.76
C VAL A 19 4.75 -8.93 2.72
N VAL A 20 3.46 -8.60 2.65
CA VAL A 20 2.51 -9.17 1.68
C VAL A 20 1.71 -8.07 1.00
N THR A 21 1.17 -8.35 -0.16
CA THR A 21 0.24 -7.45 -0.85
C THR A 21 -1.19 -7.55 -0.28
N ALA A 22 -2.03 -6.58 -0.67
CA ALA A 22 -3.44 -6.58 -0.35
C ALA A 22 -4.23 -7.76 -0.95
N GLU A 23 -3.72 -8.39 -2.00
CA GLU A 23 -4.34 -9.59 -2.61
C GLU A 23 -3.93 -10.84 -1.82
N GLU A 24 -2.63 -11.00 -1.52
CA GLU A 24 -2.10 -12.16 -0.79
C GLU A 24 -2.63 -12.29 0.66
N ILE A 25 -2.95 -11.16 1.31
CA ILE A 25 -3.49 -11.19 2.67
C ILE A 25 -4.89 -11.83 2.74
N ILE A 26 -5.66 -11.77 1.64
CA ILE A 26 -7.01 -12.34 1.59
C ILE A 26 -6.90 -13.87 1.71
N ASP A 27 -6.08 -14.50 0.87
CA ASP A 27 -5.86 -15.95 0.89
C ASP A 27 -5.30 -16.43 2.23
N LEU A 28 -4.35 -15.68 2.81
CA LEU A 28 -3.77 -16.00 4.12
C LEU A 28 -4.81 -15.97 5.25
N VAL A 29 -5.75 -15.03 5.19
CA VAL A 29 -6.84 -14.94 6.18
C VAL A 29 -7.83 -16.07 5.99
N ASP A 30 -8.15 -16.45 4.75
CA ASP A 30 -9.06 -17.57 4.47
C ASP A 30 -8.48 -18.91 4.92
N GLU A 31 -7.18 -19.13 4.74
CA GLU A 31 -6.50 -20.37 5.15
C GLU A 31 -6.30 -20.45 6.67
N LYS A 32 -5.80 -19.38 7.30
CA LYS A 32 -5.27 -19.43 8.68
C LYS A 32 -6.15 -18.70 9.69
N GLY A 33 -7.08 -17.88 9.22
CA GLY A 33 -7.89 -16.99 10.02
C GLY A 33 -7.17 -15.69 10.41
N VAL A 34 -7.96 -14.63 10.61
CA VAL A 34 -7.50 -13.25 10.91
C VAL A 34 -6.45 -13.17 12.01
N LYS A 35 -6.65 -13.91 13.12
CA LYS A 35 -5.74 -13.85 14.28
C LYS A 35 -4.35 -14.39 13.96
N LYS A 36 -4.24 -15.48 13.19
CA LYS A 36 -2.94 -16.07 12.83
C LYS A 36 -2.26 -15.26 11.74
N ALA A 37 -3.01 -14.85 10.72
CA ALA A 37 -2.50 -13.97 9.66
C ALA A 37 -1.89 -12.68 10.25
N ALA A 38 -2.56 -12.03 11.21
CA ALA A 38 -2.05 -10.84 11.88
C ALA A 38 -0.79 -11.08 12.75
N GLN A 39 -0.58 -12.31 13.23
CA GLN A 39 0.63 -12.67 13.98
C GLN A 39 1.81 -12.91 13.04
N GLU A 40 1.57 -13.51 11.88
CA GLU A 40 2.60 -13.85 10.90
C GLU A 40 3.03 -12.64 10.05
N VAL A 41 2.08 -11.81 9.61
CA VAL A 41 2.34 -10.69 8.69
C VAL A 41 2.74 -9.41 9.44
N ASP A 42 3.84 -8.78 9.04
CA ASP A 42 4.34 -7.55 9.65
C ASP A 42 3.86 -6.29 8.91
N VAL A 43 3.78 -6.33 7.57
CA VAL A 43 3.34 -5.20 6.74
C VAL A 43 2.46 -5.71 5.60
N VAL A 44 1.35 -5.01 5.35
CA VAL A 44 0.55 -5.19 4.13
C VAL A 44 0.78 -3.99 3.21
N THR A 45 1.20 -4.24 1.98
CA THR A 45 1.39 -3.21 0.96
C THR A 45 0.16 -3.15 0.06
N SER A 46 -0.27 -1.93 -0.22
CA SER A 46 -1.32 -1.67 -1.20
C SER A 46 -0.86 -0.53 -2.09
N ALA A 47 -1.10 -0.67 -3.39
CA ALA A 47 -0.85 0.38 -4.35
C ALA A 47 -2.16 1.13 -4.63
N THR A 48 -2.07 2.45 -4.74
CA THR A 48 -3.16 3.31 -5.19
C THR A 48 -2.80 3.97 -6.51
N PHE A 49 -3.77 4.12 -7.41
CA PHE A 49 -3.59 4.79 -8.70
C PHE A 49 -3.70 6.33 -8.61
N GLY A 50 -3.91 6.88 -7.42
CA GLY A 50 -4.02 8.32 -7.22
C GLY A 50 -3.35 8.78 -5.93
N PRO A 51 -3.01 10.08 -5.82
CA PRO A 51 -2.56 10.65 -4.55
C PRO A 51 -3.64 10.40 -3.50
N MET A 52 -3.29 9.80 -2.35
CA MET A 52 -4.25 9.66 -1.27
C MET A 52 -4.60 11.04 -0.71
N CYS A 53 -5.77 11.15 -0.11
CA CYS A 53 -6.34 12.39 0.44
C CYS A 53 -5.45 13.10 1.48
N SER A 54 -4.33 12.50 1.89
CA SER A 54 -3.39 13.01 2.89
C SER A 54 -1.91 13.00 2.45
N SER A 55 -1.60 12.62 1.20
CA SER A 55 -0.20 12.40 0.77
C SER A 55 0.64 13.68 0.63
N GLY A 56 0.04 14.88 0.71
CA GLY A 56 0.78 16.15 0.63
C GLY A 56 1.63 16.32 -0.63
N ILE A 57 1.26 15.65 -1.73
CA ILE A 57 2.04 15.63 -2.97
C ILE A 57 1.84 16.96 -3.70
N TYR A 58 2.94 17.73 -3.83
CA TYR A 58 2.98 18.96 -4.62
C TYR A 58 3.70 18.69 -5.95
N LEU A 59 2.93 18.59 -7.05
CA LEU A 59 3.45 18.37 -8.39
C LEU A 59 3.51 19.70 -9.14
N ASN A 60 4.72 20.20 -9.44
CA ASN A 60 4.89 21.34 -10.34
C ASN A 60 4.99 20.84 -11.78
N ILE A 61 3.89 20.98 -12.51
CA ILE A 61 3.74 20.62 -13.92
C ILE A 61 3.70 21.96 -14.63
N GLY A 62 4.85 22.38 -15.16
CA GLY A 62 5.00 23.68 -15.81
C GLY A 62 3.97 23.91 -16.91
N HIS A 63 3.87 25.15 -17.38
CA HIS A 63 2.91 25.54 -18.42
C HIS A 63 3.20 24.84 -19.75
N SER A 64 2.62 23.65 -19.92
CA SER A 64 2.75 22.85 -21.14
C SER A 64 1.72 23.31 -22.16
N LYS A 65 2.14 23.42 -23.43
CA LYS A 65 1.27 23.54 -24.60
C LYS A 65 1.52 22.30 -25.46
N PRO A 66 0.56 21.36 -25.58
CA PRO A 66 -0.84 21.41 -25.13
C PRO A 66 -1.03 21.22 -23.61
N LYS A 67 -2.21 21.59 -23.10
CA LYS A 67 -2.56 21.49 -21.67
C LYS A 67 -2.47 20.02 -21.20
N ILE A 68 -1.79 19.78 -20.08
CA ILE A 68 -1.78 18.46 -19.43
C ILE A 68 -3.11 18.26 -18.70
N LYS A 69 -3.79 17.14 -18.98
CA LYS A 69 -4.95 16.69 -18.21
C LYS A 69 -4.43 15.96 -16.97
N LEU A 70 -4.46 16.62 -15.81
CA LEU A 70 -4.17 15.96 -14.53
C LEU A 70 -5.48 15.49 -13.88
N GLY A 71 -5.70 14.17 -13.88
CA GLY A 71 -6.90 13.55 -13.34
C GLY A 71 -7.97 13.24 -14.40
N GLY A 72 -8.60 12.08 -14.22
CA GLY A 72 -9.64 11.53 -15.09
C GLY A 72 -9.34 10.07 -15.44
N ARG A 73 -10.17 9.15 -14.94
CA ARG A 73 -10.21 7.78 -15.46
C ARG A 73 -10.86 7.84 -16.84
N GLN A 74 -10.09 7.73 -17.91
CA GLN A 74 -10.65 7.38 -19.21
C GLN A 74 -10.99 5.88 -19.14
N GLY A 75 -12.21 5.54 -19.55
CA GLY A 75 -12.88 4.30 -19.18
C GLY A 75 -12.08 3.02 -19.43
N LEU A 76 -12.19 2.10 -18.48
CA LEU A 76 -12.23 0.68 -18.78
C LEU A 76 -13.67 0.24 -18.52
N SER A 77 -14.48 0.26 -19.57
CA SER A 77 -15.49 -0.77 -19.72
C SER A 77 -14.75 -2.05 -20.09
N GLN A 78 -14.46 -2.87 -19.08
CA GLN A 78 -14.39 -4.32 -19.19
C GLN A 78 -14.97 -4.84 -17.88
#